data_AF-A0A0M4D0G0-F1
#
_entry.id   AF-A0A0M4D0G0-F1
#
_cell.length_a   1.000
_cell.length_b   1.000
_cell.length_c   1.000
_cell.angle_alpha   90.00
_cell.angle_beta   90.00
_cell.angle_gamma   90.00
#
_symmetry.space_group_name_H-M   'P 1'
#
loop_
_entity.id
_entity.type
_entity.pdbx_description
1 polymer ?
#
loop_
_entity_poly.entity_id
_entity_poly.type
_entity_poly.pdbx_seq_one_letter_code
_entity_poly.pdbx_strand_id
1 'polypeptide(L)' 'MTVSELKTAVMALPLDEKKSFILEALPDLASDAMADPSFMMELLPVLLGIVKKSGIDIQQLLQFAMMMQGAPAGENR' A
#
# COMPACT_ATOMS: atom_id res chain seq x y z
N MET A 1 16.86 -1.94 17.67
CA MET A 1 16.87 -1.59 16.24
C MET A 1 16.16 -0.26 16.07
N THR A 2 16.81 0.74 15.47
CA THR A 2 16.21 2.05 15.19
C THR A 2 15.41 2.00 13.89
N VAL A 3 14.53 2.98 13.65
CA VAL A 3 13.80 3.12 12.37
C VAL A 3 14.76 3.24 11.19
N SER A 4 15.91 3.91 11.39
CA SER A 4 16.95 4.02 10.37
C SER A 4 17.60 2.68 10.06
N GLU A 5 17.89 1.86 11.09
CA GLU A 5 18.44 0.52 10.90
C GLU A 5 17.44 -0.41 10.19
N LEU A 6 16.15 -0.34 10.56
CA LEU A 6 15.08 -1.09 9.90
C LEU A 6 14.98 -0.71 8.41
N LYS A 7 15.00 0.59 8.10
CA LYS A 7 14.95 1.07 6.72
C LYS A 7 16.13 0.52 5.91
N THR A 8 17.34 0.59 6.44
CA THR A 8 18.53 0.03 5.77
C THR A 8 18.38 -1.46 5.52
N ALA A 9 17.90 -2.22 6.50
CA ALA A 9 17.69 -3.66 6.36
C ALA A 9 16.65 -3.99 5.27
N VAL A 10 15.48 -3.33 5.28
CA VAL A 10 14.42 -3.54 4.27
C VAL A 10 14.89 -3.13 2.87
N MET A 11 15.66 -2.05 2.75
CA MET A 11 16.21 -1.62 1.45
C MET A 11 17.28 -2.56 0.90
N ALA A 12 17.93 -3.36 1.74
CA ALA A 12 18.90 -4.37 1.33
C ALA A 12 18.25 -5.68 0.83
N LEU A 13 16.96 -5.88 1.08
CA LEU A 13 16.26 -7.11 0.68
C LEU A 13 16.20 -7.29 -0.85
N PRO A 14 16.17 -8.54 -1.35
CA PRO A 14 15.81 -8.86 -2.73
C PRO A 14 14.46 -8.29 -3.14
N LEU A 15 14.22 -8.14 -4.45
CA LEU A 15 12.98 -7.55 -4.96
C LEU A 15 11.73 -8.31 -4.50
N ASP A 16 11.76 -9.65 -4.52
CA ASP A 16 10.58 -10.43 -4.15
C ASP A 16 10.28 -10.35 -2.65
N GLU A 17 11.31 -10.31 -1.81
CA GLU A 17 11.15 -10.06 -0.38
C GLU A 17 10.65 -8.64 -0.09
N LYS A 18 11.07 -7.63 -0.86
CA LYS A 18 10.50 -6.27 -0.78
C LYS A 18 9.02 -6.26 -1.12
N LYS A 19 8.59 -7.03 -2.14
CA LYS A 19 7.16 -7.14 -2.49
C LYS A 19 6.38 -7.80 -1.36
N SER A 20 6.85 -8.92 -0.82
CA SER A 20 6.23 -9.58 0.34
C SER A 20 6.12 -8.64 1.52
N PHE A 21 7.21 -7.92 1.84
CA PHE A 21 7.19 -6.93 2.92
C PHE A 21 6.12 -5.85 2.70
N ILE A 22 6.01 -5.29 1.49
CA ILE A 22 4.98 -4.29 1.18
C ILE A 22 3.58 -4.88 1.30
N LEU A 23 3.33 -6.09 0.81
CA LEU A 23 1.99 -6.68 0.81
C LEU A 23 1.54 -7.14 2.20
N GLU A 24 2.46 -7.62 3.03
CA GLU A 24 2.15 -8.20 4.33
C GLU A 24 2.27 -7.18 5.47
N ALA A 25 3.31 -6.33 5.47
CA ALA A 25 3.56 -5.41 6.59
C ALA A 25 2.90 -4.05 6.44
N LEU A 26 2.74 -3.53 5.20
CA LEU A 26 2.17 -2.20 4.99
C LEU A 26 0.74 -2.06 5.51
N PRO A 27 -0.18 -3.04 5.34
CA PRO A 27 -1.55 -2.94 5.86
C PRO A 27 -1.58 -2.80 7.38
N ASP A 28 -0.80 -3.60 8.11
CA ASP A 28 -0.75 -3.58 9.57
C ASP A 28 -0.11 -2.27 10.08
N LEU A 29 1.01 -1.87 9.47
CA LEU A 29 1.65 -0.58 9.78
C LEU A 29 0.72 0.61 9.51
N ALA A 30 -0.05 0.54 8.42
CA ALA A 30 -1.02 1.57 8.09
C ALA A 30 -2.20 1.55 9.06
N SER A 31 -2.72 0.39 9.46
CA SER A 31 -3.82 0.27 10.43
C SER A 31 -3.47 0.94 11.76
N ASP A 32 -2.28 0.67 12.30
CA ASP A 32 -1.83 1.28 13.55
C ASP A 32 -1.64 2.80 13.42
N ALA A 33 -1.08 3.25 12.28
CA ALA A 33 -0.84 4.67 12.04
C ALA A 33 -2.11 5.45 11.65
N MET A 34 -3.11 4.79 11.08
CA MET A 34 -4.43 5.36 10.75
C MET A 34 -5.25 5.72 11.99
N ALA A 35 -4.83 5.26 13.19
CA ALA A 35 -5.37 5.77 14.45
C ALA A 35 -5.10 7.28 14.63
N ASP A 36 -4.13 7.86 13.92
CA ASP A 36 -3.92 9.30 13.80
C ASP A 36 -4.59 9.84 12.52
N PRO A 37 -5.66 10.66 12.63
CA PRO A 37 -6.33 11.25 11.48
C PRO A 37 -5.43 12.14 10.61
N SER A 38 -4.39 12.73 11.19
CA SER A 38 -3.43 13.59 10.48
C SER A 38 -2.52 12.77 9.58
N PHE A 39 -2.17 11.55 10.00
CA PHE A 39 -1.29 10.66 9.24
C PHE A 39 -1.88 10.30 7.88
N MET A 40 -3.20 10.11 7.78
CA MET A 40 -3.85 9.83 6.50
C MET A 40 -3.67 10.95 5.47
N MET A 41 -3.66 12.21 5.93
CA MET A 41 -3.41 13.36 5.07
C MET A 41 -1.95 13.42 4.60
N GLU A 42 -1.02 12.93 5.42
CA GLU A 42 0.40 12.80 5.07
C GLU A 42 0.71 11.60 4.16
N LEU A 43 -0.03 10.50 4.32
CA LEU A 43 0.15 9.26 3.56
C LEU A 43 -0.36 9.39 2.11
N LEU A 44 -1.44 10.13 1.89
CA LEU A 44 -2.04 10.33 0.58
C LEU A 44 -1.04 10.78 -0.51
N PRO A 45 -0.24 11.86 -0.33
CA PRO A 45 0.72 12.27 -1.35
C PRO A 45 1.82 11.23 -1.62
N VAL A 46 2.17 10.40 -0.63
CA VAL A 46 3.14 9.31 -0.81
C VAL A 46 2.58 8.24 -1.75
N LEU A 47 1.33 7.81 -1.53
CA LEU A 47 0.64 6.83 -2.38
C LEU A 47 0.46 7.35 -3.80
N LEU A 48 0.02 8.60 -3.98
CA LEU A 48 -0.09 9.23 -5.30
C LEU A 48 1.26 9.30 -6.02
N GLY A 49 2.35 9.56 -5.28
CA GLY A 49 3.70 9.54 -5.81
C GLY A 49 4.12 8.17 -6.33
N ILE A 50 3.72 7.08 -5.67
CA ILE A 50 3.99 5.70 -6.10
C ILE A 50 3.23 5.39 -7.40
N VAL A 51 1.94 5.71 -7.45
CA VAL A 51 1.09 5.50 -8.64
C VAL A 51 1.65 6.27 -9.85
N LYS A 52 2.02 7.54 -9.66
CA LYS A 52 2.61 8.34 -10.73
C LYS A 52 3.93 7.73 -11.25
N LYS A 53 4.74 7.14 -10.38
CA LYS A 53 6.02 6.51 -10.75
C LYS A 53 5.84 5.15 -11.45
N SER A 54 4.77 4.42 -11.17
CA SER A 54 4.49 3.15 -11.85
C SER A 54 4.03 3.33 -13.29
N GLY A 55 3.66 4.56 -13.69
CA GLY A 55 3.09 4.86 -15.01
C GLY A 55 1.62 4.48 -15.14
N ILE A 56 0.98 4.01 -14.05
CA ILE A 56 -0.44 3.72 -14.00
C ILE A 56 -1.21 5.02 -13.85
N ASP A 57 -2.23 5.21 -14.68
CA ASP A 57 -3.14 6.35 -14.55
C ASP A 57 -4.04 6.18 -13.32
N ILE A 58 -4.19 7.24 -12.52
CA ILE A 58 -4.98 7.18 -11.27
C ILE A 58 -6.46 6.90 -11.55
N GLN A 59 -7.01 7.38 -12.66
CA GLN A 59 -8.41 7.09 -13.02
C GLN A 59 -8.56 5.62 -13.38
N GLN A 60 -7.59 5.02 -14.07
CA GLN A 60 -7.58 3.58 -14.32
C GLN A 60 -7.52 2.80 -13.01
N LEU A 61 -6.63 3.18 -12.08
CA LEU A 61 -6.53 2.52 -10.77
C LEU A 61 -7.85 2.58 -9.98
N LEU A 62 -8.52 3.75 -9.98
CA LEU A 62 -9.82 3.92 -9.35
C LEU A 62 -10.91 3.08 -10.02
N GLN A 63 -10.91 2.97 -11.35
CA GLN A 63 -11.83 2.08 -12.09
C GLN A 63 -11.60 0.61 -11.71
N PHE A 64 -10.34 0.17 -11.61
CA PHE A 64 -10.01 -1.18 -11.15
C PHE A 64 -10.52 -1.45 -9.73
N ALA A 65 -10.34 -0.50 -8.80
CA ALA A 65 -10.85 -0.61 -7.44
C ALA A 65 -12.39 -0.71 -7.39
N MET A 66 -13.10 0.10 -8.18
CA MET A 66 -14.56 0.03 -8.29
C MET A 66 -15.04 -1.32 -8.85
N MET A 67 -14.34 -1.88 -9.85
CA MET A 67 -14.66 -3.21 -10.38
C MET A 67 -14.45 -4.33 -9.34
N MET A 68 -13.42 -4.22 -8.49
CA MET A 68 -13.18 -5.18 -7.41
C MET A 68 -14.19 -5.07 -6.26
N GLN A 69 -14.66 -3.86 -5.94
CA GLN A 69 -15.72 -3.66 -4.95
C GLN A 69 -17.10 -4.10 -5.46
N GLY A 70 -17.30 -4.10 -6.79
CA GLY A 70 -18.53 -4.54 -7.44
C GLY A 70 -18.62 -6.05 -7.72
N ALA A 71 -17.59 -6.84 -7.39
CA ALA A 71 -17.68 -8.29 -7.48
C ALA A 71 -18.49 -8.81 -6.27
N PRO A 72 -19.68 -9.40 -6.47
CA PRO A 72 -20.34 -10.10 -5.38
C PRO A 72 -19.41 -11.24 -4.96
N ALA A 73 -19.05 -11.28 -3.67
CA ALA A 73 -18.53 -12.50 -3.06
C ALA A 73 -19.52 -13.62 -3.42
N GLY A 74 -19.06 -14.62 -4.16
CA GLY A 74 -19.89 -15.66 -4.73
C GLY A 74 -20.83 -16.25 -3.68
N GLU A 75 -22.13 -15.96 -3.84
CA GLU A 75 -23.21 -16.74 -3.23
C GLU A 75 -23.25 -18.07 -3.98
N ASN A 76 -22.51 -19.07 -3.47
CA ASN A 76 -22.61 -20.44 -3.93
C ASN A 76 -23.99 -20.98 -3.55
N ARG A 77 -24.86 -21.11 -4.55
CA ARG A 77 -26.03 -22.01 -4.55
C ARG A 77 -25.65 -23.34 -5.17
#